data_AF-A0A9P8N3W3-F1
#
_entry.id   AF-A0A9P8N3W3-F1
#
_cell.length_a   1.000
_cell.length_b   1.000
_cell.length_c   1.000
_cell.angle_alpha   90.00
_cell.angle_beta   90.00
_cell.angle_gamma   90.00
#
_symmetry.space_group_name_H-M   'P 1'
#
loop_
_entity.id
_entity.type
_entity.pdbx_description
1 polymer ?
#
loop_
_entity_poly.entity_id
_entity_poly.type
_entity_poly.pdbx_seq_one_letter_code
_entity_poly.pdbx_strand_id
1 'polypeptide(L)' 'MLSKDRYVSRIEPCIAGPNRRHVATPEEYQAAVAPREKAYRAKNYTPTGDVSTLATGIYYLERIDEAFRRTYAVKE' A
#
# COMPACT_ATOMS: atom_id res chain seq x y z
N MET A 1 -20.82 -10.57 -22.00
CA MET A 1 -21.01 -11.17 -20.67
C MET A 1 -19.76 -11.99 -20.35
N LEU A 2 -19.00 -11.68 -19.29
CA LEU A 2 -17.86 -12.52 -18.90
C LEU A 2 -18.40 -13.92 -18.60
N SER A 3 -17.70 -15.00 -18.97
CA SER A 3 -18.10 -16.34 -18.51
C SER A 3 -18.11 -16.34 -16.99
N LYS A 4 -18.99 -17.14 -16.37
CA LYS A 4 -19.05 -17.24 -14.90
C LYS A 4 -17.66 -17.52 -14.30
N ASP A 5 -16.86 -18.34 -14.95
CA ASP A 5 -15.48 -18.65 -14.54
C ASP A 5 -14.55 -17.43 -14.53
N ARG A 6 -14.69 -16.54 -15.52
CA ARG A 6 -13.89 -15.31 -15.61
C ARG A 6 -14.34 -14.23 -14.62
N TYR A 7 -15.62 -14.22 -14.24
CA TYR A 7 -16.13 -13.34 -13.18
C TYR A 7 -15.62 -13.78 -11.80
N VAL A 8 -15.78 -15.08 -11.48
CA VAL A 8 -15.36 -15.66 -10.20
C VAL A 8 -13.85 -15.49 -9.99
N SER A 9 -13.03 -15.86 -10.98
CA SER A 9 -11.56 -15.75 -10.87
C SER A 9 -11.02 -14.32 -10.71
N ARG A 10 -11.73 -13.30 -11.19
CA ARG A 10 -11.22 -11.92 -11.24
C ARG A 10 -11.87 -10.97 -10.24
N ILE A 11 -13.10 -11.24 -9.81
CA ILE A 11 -13.90 -10.34 -8.97
C ILE A 11 -14.05 -10.88 -7.53
N GLU A 12 -14.23 -12.19 -7.33
CA GLU A 12 -14.40 -12.73 -5.97
C GLU A 12 -13.19 -12.51 -5.05
N PRO A 13 -11.93 -12.57 -5.51
CA PRO A 13 -10.79 -12.20 -4.67
C PRO A 13 -10.84 -10.74 -4.21
N CYS A 14 -11.43 -9.85 -5.01
CA CYS A 14 -11.61 -8.44 -4.66
C CYS A 14 -12.71 -8.25 -3.61
N ILE A 15 -13.78 -9.06 -3.68
CA ILE A 15 -14.91 -9.04 -2.73
C ILE A 15 -14.53 -9.68 -1.38
N ALA A 16 -13.69 -10.72 -1.38
CA ALA A 16 -13.16 -11.35 -0.17
C ALA A 16 -11.98 -10.58 0.47
N GLY A 17 -11.42 -9.60 -0.26
CA GLY A 17 -10.34 -8.73 0.18
C GLY A 17 -10.52 -8.04 1.55
N PRO A 18 -11.73 -7.65 1.99
CA PRO A 18 -11.92 -6.97 3.28
C PRO A 18 -11.47 -7.79 4.48
N ASN A 19 -11.58 -9.12 4.43
CA ASN A 19 -11.25 -10.03 5.53
C ASN A 19 -9.74 -10.32 5.65
N ARG A 20 -8.95 -9.93 4.64
CA ARG A 20 -7.48 -10.09 4.65
C ARG A 20 -6.75 -8.82 5.11
N ARG A 21 -7.51 -7.77 5.45
CA ARG A 21 -6.95 -6.49 5.91
C ARG A 21 -6.61 -6.59 7.39
N HIS A 22 -5.54 -5.91 7.77
CA HIS A 22 -5.25 -5.64 9.17
C HIS A 22 -6.26 -4.62 9.72
N VAL A 23 -6.90 -4.96 10.84
CA VAL A 23 -7.79 -4.07 11.57
C VAL A 23 -6.95 -3.32 12.59
N ALA A 24 -6.68 -2.05 12.31
CA ALA A 24 -5.87 -1.18 13.17
C ALA A 24 -6.71 -0.56 14.29
N THR A 25 -6.08 -0.30 15.44
CA THR A 25 -6.68 0.50 16.52
C THR A 25 -6.71 2.00 16.17
N PRO A 26 -7.53 2.81 16.85
CA PRO A 26 -7.50 4.26 16.68
C PRO A 26 -6.11 4.88 16.92
N GLU A 27 -5.36 4.36 17.88
CA GLU A 27 -4.02 4.82 18.23
C GLU A 27 -3.01 4.49 17.13
N GLU A 28 -3.07 3.28 16.57
CA GLU A 28 -2.24 2.87 15.42
C GLU A 28 -2.52 3.75 14.20
N TYR A 29 -3.79 4.06 13.95
CA TYR A 29 -4.18 4.99 12.89
C TYR A 29 -3.60 6.39 13.13
N GLN A 30 -3.74 6.94 14.34
CA GLN A 30 -3.18 8.26 14.67
C GLN A 30 -1.64 8.27 14.53
N ALA A 31 -0.97 7.22 14.98
CA ALA A 31 0.46 7.05 14.84
C ALA A 31 0.89 7.01 13.36
N ALA A 32 0.05 6.47 12.46
CA ALA A 32 0.30 6.45 11.02
C ALA A 32 0.04 7.82 10.33
N VAL A 33 -0.79 8.69 10.90
CA VAL A 33 -1.05 10.04 10.36
C VAL A 33 0.16 10.97 10.55
N ALA A 34 0.79 10.97 11.73
CA ALA A 34 1.93 11.84 12.04
C ALA A 34 3.11 11.75 11.04
N PRO A 35 3.61 10.57 10.63
CA PRO A 35 4.69 10.48 9.64
C PRO A 35 4.23 10.90 8.24
N ARG A 36 2.94 10.71 7.91
CA ARG A 36 2.38 11.17 6.62
C ARG A 36 2.42 12.69 6.52
N GLU A 37 2.09 13.39 7.60
CA GLU A 37 2.18 14.86 7.66
C GLU A 37 3.62 15.33 7.51
N LYS A 38 4.58 14.68 8.19
CA LYS A 38 6.01 15.01 8.07
C LYS A 38 6.58 14.72 6.68
N ALA A 39 6.14 13.64 6.05
CA ALA A 39 6.58 13.25 4.71
C ALA A 39 5.94 14.07 3.59
N TYR A 40 4.85 14.80 3.88
CA TYR A 40 4.17 15.61 2.88
C TYR A 40 5.11 16.68 2.31
N ARG A 41 5.33 16.64 1.00
CA ARG A 41 6.26 17.51 0.25
C ARG A 41 7.73 17.41 0.66
N ALA A 42 8.13 16.36 1.37
CA ALA A 42 9.54 16.08 1.61
C ALA A 42 10.22 15.63 0.29
N LYS A 43 11.42 16.15 0.05
CA LYS A 43 12.35 15.65 -0.99
C LYS A 43 13.47 14.85 -0.33
N ASN A 44 14.15 14.00 -1.09
CA ASN A 44 15.22 13.13 -0.60
C ASN A 44 14.76 12.31 0.63
N TYR A 45 13.63 11.62 0.50
CA TYR A 45 12.94 10.92 1.58
C TYR A 45 12.80 9.43 1.26
N THR A 46 13.06 8.59 2.25
CA THR A 46 12.83 7.14 2.22
C THR A 46 11.74 6.79 3.23
N PRO A 47 10.61 6.21 2.80
CA PRO A 47 9.56 5.76 3.72
C PRO A 47 10.07 4.72 4.72
N THR A 48 9.65 4.83 5.98
CA THR A 48 10.05 3.93 7.07
C THR A 48 8.98 2.90 7.44
N GLY A 49 7.94 2.75 6.61
CA GLY A 49 6.87 1.79 6.84
C GLY A 49 7.33 0.36 6.58
N ASP A 50 6.75 -0.61 7.30
CA ASP A 50 7.09 -2.02 7.14
C ASP A 50 6.45 -2.62 5.87
N VAL A 51 7.30 -2.90 4.88
CA VAL A 51 6.94 -3.52 3.60
C VAL A 51 6.49 -4.98 3.76
N SER A 52 6.86 -5.64 4.86
CA SER A 52 6.47 -7.04 5.12
C SER A 52 4.95 -7.22 5.29
N THR A 53 4.26 -6.16 5.70
CA THR A 53 2.80 -6.14 5.90
C THR A 53 2.00 -6.06 4.59
N LEU A 54 2.66 -5.72 3.47
CA LEU A 54 2.04 -5.62 2.16
C LEU A 54 1.87 -7.01 1.53
N ALA A 55 0.79 -7.19 0.78
CA ALA A 55 0.62 -8.40 -0.02
C ALA A 55 1.57 -8.41 -1.24
N THR A 56 1.93 -9.61 -1.67
CA THR A 56 2.68 -9.86 -2.91
C THR A 56 2.00 -9.22 -4.13
N GLY A 57 2.79 -8.67 -5.04
CA GLY A 57 2.37 -8.03 -6.28
C GLY A 57 1.96 -6.57 -6.12
N ILE A 58 2.05 -5.99 -4.91
CA ILE A 58 1.69 -4.59 -4.67
C ILE A 58 2.89 -3.67 -4.91
N TYR A 59 2.67 -2.60 -5.67
CA TYR A 59 3.62 -1.50 -5.81
C TYR A 59 3.63 -0.63 -4.56
N TYR A 60 4.82 -0.31 -4.06
CA TYR A 60 5.01 0.61 -2.93
C TYR A 60 6.08 1.65 -3.24
N LEU A 61 6.03 2.78 -2.52
CA LEU A 61 7.01 3.84 -2.66
C LEU A 61 8.32 3.43 -1.97
N GLU A 62 9.41 3.32 -2.73
CA GLU A 62 10.72 2.97 -2.21
C GLU A 62 11.52 4.23 -1.81
N ARG A 63 11.51 5.26 -2.65
CA ARG A 63 12.26 6.50 -2.40
C ARG A 63 11.72 7.68 -3.19
N ILE A 64 11.90 8.87 -2.63
CA ILE A 64 11.79 10.16 -3.32
C ILE A 64 13.18 10.80 -3.34
N ASP A 65 13.66 11.25 -4.49
CA ASP A 65 14.97 11.92 -4.58
C ASP A 65 14.88 13.44 -4.40
N GLU A 66 16.02 14.14 -4.57
CA GLU A 66 16.10 15.59 -4.41
C GLU A 66 15.27 16.36 -5.46
N ALA A 67 15.10 15.79 -6.66
CA ALA A 67 14.30 16.37 -7.74
C ALA A 67 12.82 15.98 -7.67
N PHE A 68 12.36 15.45 -6.52
CA PHE A 68 11.00 14.97 -6.29
C PHE A 68 10.58 13.79 -7.19
N ARG A 69 11.53 13.07 -7.80
CA ARG A 69 11.24 11.87 -8.58
C ARG A 69 10.97 10.71 -7.63
N ARG A 70 9.93 9.92 -7.92
CA ARG A 70 9.48 8.81 -7.09
C ARG A 70 9.89 7.48 -7.71
N THR A 71 10.53 6.64 -6.93
CA THR A 71 10.86 5.25 -7.29
C THR A 71 9.89 4.31 -6.59
N TYR A 72 9.34 3.36 -7.34
CA TYR A 72 8.42 2.34 -6.83
C TYR A 72 9.02 0.95 -7.03
N ALA A 73 8.86 0.10 -6.03
CA ALA A 73 9.23 -1.31 -6.08
C ALA A 73 7.96 -2.17 -5.95
N VAL A 74 8.05 -3.43 -6.36
CA VAL A 74 6.97 -4.41 -6.23
C VAL A 74 7.30 -5.35 -5.08
N LYS A 75 6.33 -5.64 -4.21
CA LYS A 75 6.49 -6.66 -3.18
C LYS A 75 6.46 -8.04 -3.84
N GLU A 76 7.56 -8.80 -3.71
CA GLU A 76 7.62 -10.24 -4.04
C GLU A 76 6.82 -11.09 -3.03
#